data_AF-A0A2V8P161-F1
#
_entry.id   AF-A0A2V8P161-F1
#
_cell.length_a   1.000
_cell.length_b   1.000
_cell.length_c   1.000
_cell.angle_alpha   90.00
_cell.angle_beta   90.00
_cell.angle_gamma   90.00
#
_symmetry.space_group_name_H-M   'P 1'
#
loop_
_entity.id
_entity.type
_entity.pdbx_description
1 polymer ?
#
loop_
_entity_poly.entity_id
_entity_poly.type
_entity_poly.pdbx_seq_one_letter_code
_entity_poly.pdbx_strand_id
1 'polypeptide(L)'
;MEGAYPSEDSRREFFKHAVRALRANPQFESAAMSDRFRMTFAPNGQYEVDGQNYLTDRDRPRCNFESISDNYFTTVGLKVLEGRDFTIDDSDSKQPVAIVNASFARKYWGNQSAIGHQVRIFNPAKPEPWRTIVGIVPDMLMQGPFDQQTEAAGFYMPLL
;
A
#
# COMPACT_ATOMS: atom_id res chain seq x y z
N MET A 1 2.94 25.26 -15.93
CA MET A 1 4.38 24.94 -15.96
C MET A 1 4.47 23.45 -16.23
N GLU A 2 4.85 23.03 -17.44
CA GLU A 2 5.08 21.61 -17.73
C GLU A 2 6.32 21.17 -16.95
N GLY A 3 6.14 20.28 -15.98
CA GLY A 3 7.27 19.72 -15.24
C GLY A 3 8.13 18.82 -16.13
N ALA A 4 9.38 18.56 -15.72
CA ALA A 4 10.32 17.70 -16.45
C ALA A 4 9.81 16.27 -16.74
N TYR A 5 8.74 15.84 -16.07
CA TYR A 5 8.07 14.54 -16.25
C TYR A 5 6.57 14.75 -16.48
N PRO A 6 6.13 14.97 -17.74
CA PRO A 6 4.77 15.38 -18.05
C PRO A 6 3.74 14.24 -17.96
N SER A 7 4.14 12.98 -18.24
CA SER A 7 3.24 11.81 -18.21
C SER A 7 3.42 10.95 -16.96
N GLU A 8 2.40 10.17 -16.59
CA GLU A 8 2.49 9.19 -15.49
C GLU A 8 3.60 8.17 -15.73
N ASP A 9 3.74 7.67 -16.96
CA ASP A 9 4.81 6.74 -17.32
C ASP A 9 6.20 7.36 -17.15
N SER A 10 6.39 8.62 -17.56
CA SER A 10 7.68 9.31 -17.41
C SER A 10 8.06 9.50 -15.94
N ARG A 11 7.08 9.77 -15.07
CA ARG A 11 7.29 9.88 -13.61
C ARG A 11 7.62 8.53 -12.99
N ARG A 12 6.89 7.48 -13.40
CA ARG A 12 7.12 6.10 -12.96
C ARG A 12 8.53 5.63 -13.32
N GLU A 13 8.96 5.83 -14.55
CA GLU A 13 10.31 5.46 -14.99
C GLU A 13 11.40 6.28 -14.30
N PHE A 14 11.17 7.57 -14.04
CA PHE A 14 12.07 8.36 -13.20
C PHE A 14 12.26 7.74 -11.81
N PHE A 15 11.17 7.39 -11.12
CA PHE A 15 11.24 6.82 -9.78
C PHE A 15 11.88 5.43 -9.75
N LYS A 16 11.60 4.59 -10.76
CA LYS A 16 12.32 3.32 -10.97
C LYS A 16 13.82 3.52 -11.12
N HIS A 17 14.24 4.50 -11.92
CA HIS A 17 15.66 4.80 -12.08
C HIS A 17 16.29 5.37 -10.79
N ALA A 18 15.59 6.26 -10.09
CA ALA A 18 16.08 6.85 -8.85
C ALA A 18 16.31 5.79 -7.76
N VAL A 19 15.34 4.90 -7.51
CA VAL A 19 15.50 3.85 -6.49
C VAL A 19 16.59 2.85 -6.87
N ARG A 20 16.71 2.49 -8.16
CA ARG A 20 17.80 1.62 -8.64
C ARG A 20 19.17 2.27 -8.44
N ALA A 21 19.31 3.56 -8.75
CA ALA A 21 20.56 4.28 -8.56
C ALA A 21 20.97 4.36 -7.08
N LEU A 22 20.01 4.58 -6.17
CA LEU A 22 20.27 4.55 -4.73
C LEU A 22 20.71 3.16 -4.25
N ARG A 23 20.02 2.10 -4.68
CA ARG A 23 20.37 0.71 -4.32
C ARG A 23 21.72 0.25 -4.88
N ALA A 24 22.18 0.82 -5.99
CA ALA A 24 23.46 0.49 -6.60
C ALA A 24 24.67 1.17 -5.91
N ASN A 25 24.43 2.14 -5.03
CA ASN A 25 25.49 2.84 -4.31
C ASN A 25 25.85 2.08 -3.01
N PRO A 26 27.10 1.60 -2.85
CA PRO A 26 27.52 0.81 -1.70
C PRO A 26 27.49 1.56 -0.36
N GLN A 27 27.29 2.88 -0.37
CA GLN A 27 27.12 3.67 0.85
C GLN A 27 25.73 3.52 1.49
N PHE A 28 24.75 3.00 0.75
CA PHE A 28 23.41 2.72 1.26
C PHE A 28 23.23 1.21 1.44
N GLU A 29 22.79 0.79 2.63
CA GLU A 29 22.45 -0.60 2.90
C GLU A 29 21.18 -1.03 2.16
N SER A 30 20.16 -0.16 2.13
CA SER A 30 18.92 -0.38 1.42
C SER A 30 18.25 0.95 1.06
N ALA A 31 17.37 0.92 0.05
CA ALA A 31 16.55 2.06 -0.34
C ALA A 31 15.19 1.61 -0.85
N ALA A 32 14.16 2.35 -0.46
CA ALA A 32 12.77 2.14 -0.85
C ALA A 32 12.03 3.48 -0.95
N MET A 33 10.85 3.46 -1.53
CA MET A 33 10.00 4.62 -1.74
C MET A 33 8.64 4.43 -1.08
N SER A 34 8.05 5.53 -0.62
CA SER A 34 6.68 5.61 -0.13
C SER A 34 6.08 6.96 -0.48
N ASP A 35 4.78 6.99 -0.78
CA ASP A 35 4.00 8.23 -0.93
C ASP A 35 3.63 8.87 0.43
N ARG A 36 3.96 8.21 1.53
CA ARG A 36 3.70 8.70 2.88
C ARG A 36 4.42 10.01 3.16
N PHE A 37 3.64 11.08 3.26
CA PHE A 37 4.18 12.42 3.41
C PHE A 37 4.90 12.57 4.75
N ARG A 38 6.19 12.94 4.69
CA ARG A 38 7.09 13.11 5.84
C ARG A 38 7.23 11.87 6.73
N MET A 39 6.89 10.68 6.24
CA MET A 39 6.74 9.46 7.06
C MET A 39 5.69 9.59 8.17
N THR A 40 4.80 10.58 8.08
CA THR A 40 3.83 10.92 9.13
C THR A 40 2.40 10.77 8.62
N PHE A 41 2.14 11.20 7.39
CA PHE A 41 0.78 11.31 6.86
C PHE A 41 0.61 10.40 5.65
N ALA A 42 -0.11 9.30 5.84
CA ALA A 42 -0.59 8.45 4.76
C ALA A 42 -1.97 8.94 4.27
N PRO A 43 -2.29 8.80 2.97
CA PRO A 43 -3.65 8.95 2.49
C PRO A 43 -4.65 8.15 3.35
N ASN A 44 -5.82 8.74 3.61
CA ASN A 44 -6.93 8.08 4.28
C ASN A 44 -8.16 8.14 3.38
N GLY A 45 -8.86 7.02 3.26
CA GLY A 45 -10.03 6.94 2.41
C GLY A 45 -10.90 5.74 2.72
N GLN A 46 -12.05 5.69 2.06
CA GLN A 46 -12.95 4.55 2.18
C GLN A 46 -12.43 3.37 1.36
N TYR A 47 -12.71 2.17 1.83
CA TYR A 47 -12.34 0.95 1.14
C TYR A 47 -13.46 -0.08 1.23
N GLU A 48 -13.36 -1.08 0.35
CA GLU A 48 -14.24 -2.24 0.32
C GLU A 48 -13.39 -3.51 0.36
N VAL A 49 -13.93 -4.54 1.01
CA VAL A 49 -13.35 -5.87 1.12
C VAL A 49 -14.30 -6.87 0.47
N ASP A 50 -13.77 -7.86 -0.24
CA ASP A 50 -14.58 -8.92 -0.85
C ASP A 50 -15.42 -9.67 0.20
N GLY A 51 -16.61 -10.12 -0.21
CA GLY A 51 -17.55 -10.80 0.68
C GLY A 51 -18.27 -9.89 1.69
N GLN A 52 -17.94 -8.60 1.77
CA GLN A 52 -18.66 -7.63 2.59
C GLN A 52 -19.81 -6.99 1.81
N ASN A 53 -20.90 -6.67 2.51
CA ASN A 53 -22.05 -5.97 1.94
C ASN A 53 -22.14 -4.55 2.50
N TYR A 54 -22.01 -3.55 1.62
CA TYR A 54 -22.10 -2.13 1.96
C TYR A 54 -23.40 -1.56 1.37
N LEU A 55 -24.39 -1.27 2.21
CA LEU A 55 -25.71 -0.80 1.75
C LEU A 55 -25.68 0.70 1.39
N THR A 56 -24.85 1.47 2.07
CA THR A 56 -24.66 2.90 1.87
C THR A 56 -23.19 3.28 1.91
N ASP A 57 -22.87 4.46 1.38
CA ASP A 57 -21.52 5.03 1.47
C ASP A 57 -21.03 5.20 2.90
N ARG A 58 -21.93 5.35 3.88
CA ARG A 58 -21.56 5.51 5.29
C ARG A 58 -21.13 4.20 5.95
N ASP A 59 -21.49 3.06 5.37
CA ASP A 59 -21.15 1.74 5.90
C ASP A 59 -19.72 1.33 5.54
N ARG A 60 -19.10 2.04 4.59
CA ARG A 60 -17.74 1.76 4.13
C ARG A 60 -16.71 2.23 5.17
N PRO A 61 -15.88 1.32 5.70
CA PRO A 61 -14.84 1.67 6.65
C PRO A 61 -13.80 2.57 5.99
N ARG A 62 -13.03 3.26 6.84
CA ARG A 62 -11.90 4.08 6.42
C ARG A 62 -10.61 3.50 6.96
N CYS A 63 -9.55 3.55 6.19
CA CYS A 63 -8.23 3.24 6.70
C CYS A 63 -7.19 4.10 6.01
N ASN A 64 -5.98 4.06 6.55
CA ASN A 64 -4.82 4.57 5.85
C ASN A 64 -4.33 3.54 4.86
N PHE A 65 -3.97 4.02 3.67
CA PHE A 65 -3.30 3.22 2.67
C PHE A 65 -2.06 3.96 2.16
N GLU A 66 -1.01 3.21 1.89
CA GLU A 66 0.28 3.73 1.46
C GLU A 66 0.71 3.05 0.16
N SER A 67 1.24 3.84 -0.77
CA SER A 67 1.84 3.32 -2.00
C SER A 67 3.35 3.21 -1.78
N ILE A 68 3.89 2.00 -1.86
CA ILE A 68 5.28 1.70 -1.53
C ILE A 68 6.00 0.99 -2.69
N SER A 69 7.32 1.12 -2.77
CA SER A 69 8.13 0.28 -3.65
C SER A 69 8.28 -1.13 -3.09
N ASP A 70 8.76 -2.04 -3.93
CA ASP A 70 9.38 -3.29 -3.48
C ASP A 70 10.44 -3.03 -2.40
N ASN A 71 10.71 -4.03 -1.55
CA ASN A 71 11.74 -4.00 -0.51
C ASN A 71 11.53 -2.93 0.58
N TYR A 72 10.38 -2.24 0.60
CA TYR A 72 10.06 -1.22 1.60
C TYR A 72 10.07 -1.81 3.00
N PHE A 73 9.37 -2.93 3.23
CA PHE A 73 9.30 -3.55 4.55
C PHE A 73 10.68 -3.93 5.08
N THR A 74 11.52 -4.56 4.25
CA THR A 74 12.89 -4.90 4.64
C THR A 74 13.72 -3.66 4.93
N THR A 75 13.58 -2.58 4.14
CA THR A 75 14.27 -1.30 4.36
C THR A 75 13.91 -0.68 5.71
N VAL A 76 12.67 -0.84 6.19
CA VAL A 76 12.22 -0.37 7.51
C VAL A 76 12.32 -1.43 8.62
N GLY A 77 13.00 -2.55 8.37
CA GLY A 77 13.25 -3.60 9.36
C GLY A 77 12.05 -4.54 9.65
N LEU A 78 11.03 -4.51 8.80
CA LEU A 78 9.87 -5.41 8.87
C LEU A 78 10.04 -6.64 7.97
N LYS A 79 9.39 -7.74 8.35
CA LYS A 79 9.33 -8.99 7.58
C LYS A 79 7.89 -9.32 7.23
N VAL A 80 7.66 -9.82 6.03
CA VAL A 80 6.37 -10.39 5.63
C VAL A 80 6.06 -11.61 6.52
N LEU A 81 4.88 -11.62 7.13
CA LEU A 81 4.39 -12.68 8.01
C LEU A 81 3.84 -13.86 7.21
N GLU A 82 3.15 -13.56 6.11
CA GLU A 82 2.54 -14.55 5.22
C GLU A 82 2.52 -14.02 3.78
N GLY A 83 2.70 -14.90 2.79
CA GLY A 83 2.68 -14.52 1.38
C GLY A 83 4.02 -13.97 0.89
N ARG A 84 3.97 -12.91 0.07
CA ARG A 84 5.13 -12.28 -0.56
C ARG A 84 5.11 -10.76 -0.44
N ASP A 85 6.29 -10.14 -0.59
CA ASP A 85 6.41 -8.70 -0.82
C ASP A 85 6.04 -8.34 -2.27
N PHE A 86 5.93 -7.04 -2.56
CA PHE A 86 5.83 -6.53 -3.91
C PHE A 86 7.11 -6.80 -4.70
N THR A 87 6.93 -6.89 -6.01
CA THR A 87 7.97 -6.99 -7.01
C THR A 87 7.92 -5.77 -7.92
N ILE A 88 8.99 -5.54 -8.68
CA ILE A 88 9.06 -4.42 -9.63
C ILE A 88 8.03 -4.49 -10.77
N ASP A 89 7.43 -5.67 -10.99
CA ASP A 89 6.44 -5.92 -12.04
C ASP A 89 4.99 -5.77 -11.56
N ASP A 90 4.78 -5.72 -10.24
CA ASP A 90 3.47 -5.46 -9.64
C ASP A 90 3.07 -4.02 -9.92
N SER A 91 1.92 -3.85 -10.59
CA SER A 91 1.36 -2.54 -10.90
C SER A 91 -0.14 -2.68 -11.16
N ASP A 92 -0.92 -1.65 -10.83
CA ASP A 92 -2.37 -1.66 -11.06
C ASP A 92 -2.77 -1.85 -12.53
N SER A 93 -1.87 -1.55 -13.47
CA SER A 93 -2.08 -1.77 -14.91
C SER A 93 -1.91 -3.22 -15.36
N LYS A 94 -1.22 -4.06 -14.57
CA LYS A 94 -0.87 -5.44 -14.95
C LYS A 94 -1.38 -6.45 -13.94
N GLN A 95 -0.97 -6.29 -12.69
CA GLN A 95 -1.31 -7.15 -11.57
C GLN A 95 -1.68 -6.26 -10.38
N PRO A 96 -2.95 -5.87 -10.25
CA PRO A 96 -3.43 -5.13 -9.09
C PRO A 96 -3.32 -6.02 -7.85
N VAL A 97 -2.37 -5.70 -6.97
CA VAL A 97 -2.09 -6.45 -5.76
C VAL A 97 -2.00 -5.51 -4.56
N ALA A 98 -2.26 -6.05 -3.39
CA ALA A 98 -2.17 -5.33 -2.12
C ALA A 98 -1.45 -6.19 -1.07
N ILE A 99 -0.86 -5.51 -0.09
CA ILE A 99 -0.35 -6.15 1.13
C ILE A 99 -1.11 -5.53 2.29
N VAL A 100 -1.60 -6.34 3.22
CA VAL A 100 -2.36 -5.84 4.38
C VAL A 100 -1.53 -6.02 5.65
N ASN A 101 -1.80 -5.24 6.69
CA ASN A 101 -1.20 -5.51 7.98
C ASN A 101 -1.98 -6.55 8.80
N ALA A 102 -1.36 -7.05 9.86
CA ALA A 102 -1.90 -8.11 10.70
C ALA A 102 -3.25 -7.73 11.33
N SER A 103 -3.43 -6.48 11.74
CA SER A 103 -4.69 -5.96 12.27
C SER A 103 -5.80 -5.96 11.23
N PHE A 104 -5.51 -5.57 9.99
CA PHE A 104 -6.46 -5.65 8.88
C PHE A 104 -6.84 -7.10 8.59
N ALA A 105 -5.86 -8.01 8.50
CA ALA A 105 -6.12 -9.43 8.27
C ALA A 105 -7.02 -10.04 9.37
N ARG A 106 -6.69 -9.79 10.65
CA ARG A 106 -7.50 -10.27 11.78
C ARG A 106 -8.91 -9.69 11.79
N LYS A 107 -9.10 -8.43 11.39
CA LYS A 107 -10.40 -7.76 11.38
C LYS A 107 -11.41 -8.48 10.47
N TYR A 108 -10.97 -8.92 9.30
CA TYR A 108 -11.86 -9.49 8.28
C TYR A 108 -11.87 -11.01 8.23
N TRP A 109 -10.74 -11.65 8.53
CA TRP A 109 -10.57 -13.10 8.39
C TRP A 109 -10.20 -13.81 9.71
N GLY A 110 -10.04 -13.05 10.81
CA GLY A 110 -9.73 -13.62 12.12
C GLY A 110 -8.41 -14.39 12.11
N ASN A 111 -8.51 -15.73 12.24
CA ASN A 111 -7.36 -16.64 12.19
C ASN A 111 -7.18 -17.29 10.81
N GLN A 112 -8.03 -16.98 9.83
CA GLN A 112 -7.90 -17.44 8.46
C GLN A 112 -6.96 -16.51 7.68
N SER A 113 -6.32 -17.06 6.66
CA SER A 113 -5.43 -16.29 5.79
C SER A 113 -6.22 -15.25 4.97
N ALA A 114 -5.69 -14.02 4.92
CA ALA A 114 -6.18 -12.97 4.04
C ALA A 114 -5.65 -13.13 2.60
N ILE A 115 -4.70 -14.03 2.36
CA ILE A 115 -4.07 -14.19 1.04
C ILE A 115 -5.11 -14.68 0.02
N GLY A 116 -5.14 -14.04 -1.15
CA GLY A 116 -6.08 -14.36 -2.23
C GLY A 116 -7.42 -13.63 -2.15
N HIS A 117 -7.76 -13.05 -1.01
CA HIS A 117 -8.89 -12.11 -0.89
C HIS A 117 -8.60 -10.79 -1.57
N GLN A 118 -9.61 -9.93 -1.71
CA GLN A 118 -9.49 -8.69 -2.48
C GLN A 118 -9.94 -7.46 -1.69
N VAL A 119 -9.24 -6.36 -1.92
CA VAL A 119 -9.55 -5.04 -1.35
C VAL A 119 -9.52 -4.00 -2.46
N ARG A 120 -10.35 -2.96 -2.35
CA ARG A 120 -10.24 -1.77 -3.22
C ARG A 120 -10.49 -0.49 -2.45
N ILE A 121 -9.87 0.58 -2.93
CA ILE A 121 -10.25 1.93 -2.52
C ILE A 121 -11.63 2.23 -3.12
N PHE A 122 -12.52 2.79 -2.31
CA PHE A 122 -13.78 3.31 -2.79
C PHE A 122 -13.63 4.79 -3.11
N ASN A 123 -13.85 5.13 -4.38
CA ASN A 123 -13.91 6.51 -4.84
C ASN A 123 -15.07 6.65 -5.84
N PRO A 124 -16.12 7.42 -5.51
CA PRO A 124 -17.30 7.55 -6.37
C PRO A 124 -17.00 8.30 -7.68
N ALA A 125 -15.96 9.14 -7.71
CA ALA A 125 -15.58 9.89 -8.91
C ALA A 125 -14.66 9.12 -9.85
N LYS A 126 -13.91 8.15 -9.32
CA LYS A 126 -12.95 7.35 -10.09
C LYS A 126 -12.91 5.92 -9.55
N PRO A 127 -13.53 4.94 -10.23
CA PRO A 127 -13.45 3.54 -9.83
C PRO A 127 -11.99 3.06 -9.77
N GLU A 128 -11.61 2.46 -8.65
CA GLU A 128 -10.30 1.86 -8.43
C GLU A 128 -10.38 0.33 -8.59
N PRO A 129 -9.30 -0.33 -9.06
CA PRO A 129 -9.31 -1.77 -9.27
C PRO A 129 -9.36 -2.53 -7.94
N TRP A 130 -9.98 -3.71 -7.97
CA TRP A 130 -9.80 -4.72 -6.94
C TRP A 130 -8.37 -5.23 -6.96
N ARG A 131 -7.73 -5.23 -5.80
CA ARG A 131 -6.35 -5.68 -5.61
C ARG A 131 -6.36 -6.95 -4.79
N THR A 132 -5.71 -7.98 -5.32
CA THR A 132 -5.57 -9.26 -4.61
C THR A 132 -4.53 -9.13 -3.52
N ILE A 133 -4.87 -9.56 -2.32
CA ILE A 133 -3.97 -9.56 -1.17
C ILE A 133 -2.93 -10.67 -1.37
N VAL A 134 -1.66 -10.28 -1.50
CA VAL A 134 -0.53 -11.20 -1.75
C VAL A 134 0.43 -11.31 -0.58
N GLY A 135 0.26 -10.48 0.45
CA GLY A 135 1.11 -10.50 1.63
C GLY A 135 0.42 -9.94 2.87
N ILE A 136 0.89 -10.40 4.04
CA ILE A 136 0.52 -9.89 5.35
C ILE A 136 1.79 -9.44 6.07
N VAL A 137 1.78 -8.23 6.64
CA VAL A 137 2.92 -7.65 7.38
C VAL A 137 2.56 -7.28 8.82
N PRO A 138 3.54 -7.05 9.71
CA PRO A 138 3.28 -6.54 11.04
C PRO A 138 2.57 -5.19 11.01
N ASP A 139 1.90 -4.86 12.12
CA ASP A 139 1.26 -3.57 12.27
C ASP A 139 2.32 -2.46 12.33
N MET A 140 2.17 -1.46 11.47
CA MET A 140 2.95 -0.23 11.46
C MET A 140 2.01 0.93 11.72
N LEU A 141 2.44 1.91 12.51
CA LEU A 141 1.67 3.14 12.68
C LEU A 141 1.58 3.84 11.32
N MET A 142 0.40 3.86 10.70
CA MET A 142 0.13 4.58 9.43
C MET A 142 -0.47 5.97 9.66
N GLN A 143 -0.95 6.23 10.88
CA GLN A 143 -1.54 7.51 11.28
C GLN A 143 -0.48 8.48 11.82
N GLY A 144 -0.81 9.78 11.77
CA GLY A 144 0.00 10.82 12.38
C GLY A 144 -0.06 10.77 13.92
N PRO A 145 0.93 11.32 14.63
CA PRO A 145 1.09 11.23 16.08
C PRO A 145 0.00 11.96 16.90
N PHE A 146 -0.96 12.60 16.24
CA PHE A 146 -2.03 13.38 16.87
C PHE A 146 -3.42 12.75 16.70
N ASP A 147 -3.52 11.63 15.98
CA ASP A 147 -4.78 10.95 15.77
C ASP A 147 -5.05 9.96 16.92
N GLN A 148 -6.13 10.17 17.66
CA GLN A 148 -6.49 9.35 18.82
C GLN A 148 -7.39 8.15 18.44
N GLN A 149 -7.89 8.09 17.21
CA GLN A 149 -8.62 6.93 16.68
C GLN A 149 -7.66 5.99 15.94
N THR A 150 -6.92 5.19 16.71
CA THR A 150 -5.98 4.17 16.21
C THR A 150 -6.72 2.98 15.61
N GLU A 151 -7.33 3.17 14.45
CA GLU A 151 -7.64 2.01 13.61
C GLU A 151 -6.34 1.52 12.98
N ALA A 152 -5.71 0.54 13.63
CA ALA A 152 -4.45 -0.03 13.21
C ALA A 152 -4.54 -0.75 11.86
N ALA A 153 -5.73 -1.06 11.38
CA ALA A 153 -5.93 -1.74 10.10
C ALA A 153 -5.58 -0.81 8.94
N GLY A 154 -4.67 -1.25 8.07
CA GLY A 154 -4.27 -0.54 6.86
C GLY A 154 -3.73 -1.49 5.80
N PHE A 155 -3.56 -0.98 4.59
CA PHE A 155 -3.02 -1.76 3.48
C PHE A 155 -2.07 -0.94 2.61
N TYR A 156 -1.24 -1.64 1.86
CA TYR A 156 -0.21 -1.10 1.01
C TYR A 156 -0.52 -1.48 -0.44
N MET A 157 -0.10 -0.64 -1.37
CA MET A 157 -0.23 -0.85 -2.82
C MET A 157 1.12 -0.60 -3.49
N PRO A 158 1.38 -1.19 -4.67
CA PRO A 158 2.57 -0.88 -5.44
C PRO A 158 2.55 0.59 -5.87
N LEU A 159 3.66 1.29 -5.62
CA LEU A 159 3.86 2.69 -6.05
C LEU A 159 4.08 2.81 -7.57
N LEU A 160 4.50 1.72 -8.23
CA LEU A 160 5.06 1.72 -9.59
C LEU A 160 4.30 0.82 -10.57
#